data_AF-A0A1E7Q0L3-F1
#
_entry.id   AF-A0A1E7Q0L3-F1
#
_cell.length_a   1.000
_cell.length_b   1.000
_cell.length_c   1.000
_cell.angle_alpha   90.00
_cell.angle_beta   90.00
_cell.angle_gamma   90.00
#
_symmetry.space_group_name_H-M   'P 1'
#
loop_
_entity.id
_entity.type
_entity.pdbx_description
1 polymer ?
#
loop_
_entity_poly.entity_id
_entity_poly.type
_entity_poly.pdbx_seq_one_letter_code
_entity_poly.pdbx_strand_id
1 'polypeptide(L)'
;MTGFTNKLMIFTKLNVILACFAVAGFFALGTPLIRLWMGSDFSYLIAYKVGAILLLGKMFLFITLPINSAFLAMQKPRIMSLVSVAETGILTILLLYFATSTNLGIVGASLAVLFSYTPTRLIVIPFLISRELSLPFNDIIKPWLRPLLLSFMGWAMLSSAYTVMIQEVQSALAFILCVVLYTIFSLISVPFLVGQQERTLLETIVPKKYMLLFNWPSLLSRRRPA
;
A
#
# COMPACT_ATOMS: atom_id res chain seq x y z
N MET A 1 16.97 14.19 -17.86
CA MET A 1 15.63 13.86 -17.32
C MET A 1 15.46 12.37 -16.96
N THR A 2 16.05 11.42 -17.70
CA THR A 2 15.89 9.97 -17.46
C THR A 2 16.23 9.52 -16.04
N GLY A 3 17.31 10.04 -15.43
CA GLY A 3 17.71 9.69 -14.07
C GLY A 3 16.70 10.09 -12.99
N PHE A 4 16.03 11.24 -13.13
CA PHE A 4 15.00 11.70 -12.20
C PHE A 4 13.74 10.82 -12.30
N THR A 5 13.27 10.61 -13.54
CA THR A 5 12.12 9.74 -13.83
C THR A 5 12.33 8.34 -13.26
N ASN A 6 13.48 7.71 -13.52
CA ASN A 6 13.76 6.36 -13.04
C ASN A 6 13.72 6.26 -11.51
N LYS A 7 14.28 7.26 -10.80
CA LYS A 7 14.22 7.33 -9.35
C LYS A 7 12.78 7.47 -8.86
N LEU A 8 12.01 8.39 -9.44
CA LEU A 8 10.60 8.59 -9.09
C LEU A 8 9.79 7.30 -9.25
N MET A 9 9.99 6.59 -10.37
CA MET A 9 9.30 5.33 -10.65
C MET A 9 9.64 4.24 -9.63
N ILE A 10 10.92 4.10 -9.26
CA ILE A 10 11.35 3.15 -8.23
C ILE A 10 10.75 3.50 -6.86
N PHE A 11 10.82 4.76 -6.43
CA PHE A 11 10.25 5.17 -5.14
C PHE A 11 8.73 4.99 -5.09
N THR A 12 8.04 5.32 -6.19
CA THR A 12 6.60 5.08 -6.29
C THR A 12 6.29 3.60 -6.16
N LYS A 13 7.03 2.74 -6.88
CA LYS A 13 6.87 1.29 -6.79
C LYS A 13 7.15 0.75 -5.38
N LEU A 14 8.21 1.20 -4.72
CA LEU A 14 8.51 0.82 -3.34
C LEU A 14 7.37 1.22 -2.40
N ASN A 15 6.81 2.42 -2.55
CA ASN A 15 5.66 2.84 -1.76
C ASN A 15 4.44 1.94 -2.03
N VAL A 16 4.18 1.53 -3.27
CA VAL A 16 3.12 0.56 -3.57
C VAL A 16 3.39 -0.77 -2.87
N ILE A 17 4.61 -1.31 -2.96
CA ILE A 17 4.97 -2.57 -2.29
C ILE A 17 4.69 -2.49 -0.78
N LEU A 18 5.16 -1.43 -0.13
CA LEU A 18 4.96 -1.22 1.30
C LEU A 18 3.47 -1.03 1.66
N ALA A 19 2.73 -0.24 0.87
CA ALA A 19 1.33 0.01 1.11
C ALA A 19 0.49 -1.26 0.97
N CYS A 20 0.74 -2.04 -0.09
CA CYS A 20 0.01 -3.28 -0.33
C CYS A 20 0.31 -4.32 0.77
N PHE A 21 1.54 -4.42 1.27
CA PHE A 21 1.83 -5.26 2.43
C PHE A 21 1.19 -4.71 3.72
N ALA A 22 1.16 -3.40 3.94
CA ALA A 22 0.47 -2.86 5.12
C ALA A 22 -1.03 -3.21 5.09
N VAL A 23 -1.67 -3.05 3.93
CA VAL A 23 -3.10 -3.34 3.75
C VAL A 23 -3.38 -4.84 3.83
N ALA A 24 -2.64 -5.68 3.10
CA ALA A 24 -2.85 -7.14 3.13
C ALA A 24 -2.66 -7.71 4.54
N GLY A 25 -1.66 -7.24 5.27
CA GLY A 25 -1.42 -7.62 6.66
C GLY A 25 -2.57 -7.22 7.58
N PHE A 26 -3.06 -5.99 7.44
CA PHE A 26 -4.22 -5.53 8.22
C PHE A 26 -5.51 -6.28 7.85
N PHE A 27 -5.74 -6.62 6.59
CA PHE A 27 -6.92 -7.40 6.21
C PHE A 27 -6.84 -8.86 6.69
N ALA A 28 -5.64 -9.44 6.78
CA ALA A 28 -5.45 -10.79 7.31
C ALA A 28 -5.53 -10.83 8.85
N LEU A 29 -4.94 -9.85 9.53
CA LEU A 29 -4.69 -9.88 10.98
C LEU A 29 -5.45 -8.80 11.75
N GLY A 30 -6.16 -7.89 11.08
CA GLY A 30 -6.74 -6.70 11.70
C GLY A 30 -7.92 -7.02 12.61
N THR A 31 -8.72 -8.03 12.30
CA THR A 31 -9.83 -8.45 13.18
C THR A 31 -9.33 -8.94 14.54
N PRO A 32 -8.42 -9.95 14.63
CA PRO A 32 -7.87 -10.37 15.92
C PRO A 32 -7.07 -9.26 16.60
N LEU A 33 -6.32 -8.45 15.85
CA LEU A 33 -5.58 -7.31 16.39
C LEU A 33 -6.50 -6.29 17.08
N ILE A 34 -7.57 -5.86 16.42
CA ILE A 34 -8.50 -4.86 16.97
C ILE A 34 -9.30 -5.45 18.14
N ARG A 35 -9.68 -6.73 18.07
CA ARG A 35 -10.34 -7.40 19.19
C ARG A 35 -9.44 -7.45 20.44
N LEU A 36 -8.15 -7.74 20.25
CA LEU A 36 -7.17 -7.73 21.34
C LEU A 36 -6.98 -6.32 21.93
N TRP A 37 -6.95 -5.31 21.06
CA TRP A 37 -6.67 -3.93 21.45
C TRP A 37 -7.85 -3.21 22.12
N MET A 38 -9.07 -3.37 21.59
CA MET A 38 -10.26 -2.64 22.07
C MET A 38 -10.97 -3.29 23.27
N GLY A 39 -10.72 -4.58 23.56
CA GLY A 39 -11.42 -5.29 24.62
C GLY A 39 -12.90 -5.52 24.32
N SER A 40 -13.71 -5.71 25.38
CA SER A 40 -15.15 -6.04 25.30
C SER A 40 -16.08 -4.84 25.13
N ASP A 41 -15.60 -3.63 25.42
CA ASP A 41 -16.47 -2.48 25.68
C ASP A 41 -16.90 -1.75 24.40
N PHE A 42 -16.27 -2.09 23.27
CA PHE A 42 -16.56 -1.50 21.97
C PHE A 42 -16.79 -2.57 20.90
N SER A 43 -17.61 -2.26 19.90
CA SER A 43 -17.82 -3.14 18.75
C SER A 43 -16.55 -3.19 17.88
N TYR A 44 -15.66 -4.15 18.17
CA TYR A 44 -14.42 -4.38 17.42
C TYR A 44 -14.67 -4.57 15.92
N LEU A 45 -15.86 -5.09 15.54
CA LEU A 45 -16.23 -5.30 14.14
C LEU A 45 -16.45 -3.97 13.41
N ILE A 46 -17.08 -2.98 14.07
CA ILE A 46 -17.27 -1.64 13.50
C ILE A 46 -15.91 -0.94 13.37
N ALA A 47 -15.09 -1.00 14.42
CA ALA A 47 -13.73 -0.43 14.40
C ALA A 47 -12.87 -1.04 13.28
N TYR A 48 -12.91 -2.37 13.11
CA TYR A 48 -12.21 -3.05 12.03
C TYR A 48 -12.68 -2.58 10.64
N LYS A 49 -13.99 -2.50 10.42
CA LYS A 49 -14.55 -2.03 9.14
C LYS A 49 -14.09 -0.60 8.83
N VAL A 50 -14.22 0.31 9.79
CA VAL A 50 -13.78 1.72 9.64
C VAL A 50 -12.27 1.78 9.38
N GLY A 51 -11.47 1.05 10.16
CA GLY A 51 -10.03 0.98 10.00
C GLY A 51 -9.60 0.46 8.64
N ALA A 52 -10.23 -0.61 8.15
CA ALA A 52 -9.95 -1.19 6.84
C ALA A 52 -10.24 -0.20 5.70
N ILE A 53 -11.40 0.48 5.75
CA ILE A 53 -11.80 1.47 4.74
C ILE A 53 -10.83 2.66 4.74
N LEU A 54 -10.52 3.21 5.93
CA LEU A 54 -9.57 4.32 6.05
C LEU A 54 -8.18 3.94 5.60
N LEU A 55 -7.72 2.72 5.93
CA LEU A 55 -6.41 2.23 5.52
C LEU A 55 -6.30 2.14 3.99
N LEU A 56 -7.35 1.68 3.30
CA LEU A 56 -7.40 1.71 1.82
C LEU A 56 -7.31 3.14 1.29
N GLY A 57 -8.01 4.10 1.89
CA GLY A 57 -7.91 5.51 1.49
C GLY A 57 -6.48 6.05 1.69
N LYS A 58 -5.86 5.75 2.83
CA LYS A 58 -4.48 6.15 3.15
C LYS A 58 -3.45 5.46 2.27
N MET A 59 -3.71 4.23 1.83
CA MET A 59 -2.86 3.50 0.87
C MET A 59 -2.65 4.33 -0.40
N PHE A 60 -3.72 4.86 -0.99
CA PHE A 60 -3.62 5.68 -2.21
C PHE A 60 -2.84 6.98 -2.00
N LEU A 61 -3.02 7.63 -0.85
CA LEU A 61 -2.25 8.81 -0.48
C LEU A 61 -0.76 8.47 -0.34
N PHE A 62 -0.44 7.36 0.30
CA PHE A 62 0.94 6.92 0.50
C PHE A 62 1.64 6.53 -0.80
N ILE A 63 0.94 5.84 -1.71
CA ILE A 63 1.44 5.46 -3.04
C ILE A 63 1.88 6.69 -3.84
N THR A 64 1.11 7.78 -3.77
CA THR A 64 1.37 9.01 -4.54
C THR A 64 2.34 9.98 -3.86
N LEU A 65 2.81 9.69 -2.64
CA LEU A 65 3.70 10.58 -1.90
C LEU A 65 5.01 10.94 -2.64
N PRO A 66 5.69 10.00 -3.35
CA PRO A 66 6.87 10.33 -4.14
C PRO A 66 6.55 11.27 -5.30
N ILE A 67 5.37 11.14 -5.90
CA ILE A 67 4.89 12.03 -6.98
C ILE A 67 4.64 13.43 -6.44
N ASN A 68 4.04 13.56 -5.25
CA ASN A 68 3.87 14.87 -4.60
C ASN A 68 5.23 15.54 -4.37
N SER A 69 6.21 14.77 -3.88
CA SER A 69 7.58 15.24 -3.68
C SER A 69 8.26 15.64 -4.99
N ALA A 70 7.98 14.93 -6.09
CA ALA A 70 8.45 15.30 -7.42
C ALA A 70 7.87 16.65 -7.89
N PHE A 71 6.58 16.90 -7.69
CA PHE A 71 5.98 18.20 -8.00
C PHE A 71 6.63 19.35 -7.22
N LEU A 72 6.96 19.13 -5.95
CA LEU A 72 7.72 20.10 -5.15
C LEU A 72 9.12 20.33 -5.73
N ALA A 73 9.84 19.27 -6.08
CA ALA A 73 11.17 19.35 -6.68
C ALA A 73 11.19 20.05 -8.05
N MET A 74 10.10 19.92 -8.82
CA MET A 74 9.91 20.60 -10.11
C MET A 74 9.40 22.05 -9.96
N GLN A 75 9.35 22.60 -8.74
CA GLN A 75 8.81 23.94 -8.45
C GLN A 75 7.36 24.13 -8.91
N LYS A 76 6.56 23.05 -8.90
CA LYS A 76 5.12 23.06 -9.23
C LYS A 76 4.23 22.70 -8.04
N PRO A 77 4.41 23.30 -6.84
CA PRO A 77 3.59 22.99 -5.67
C PRO A 77 2.10 23.33 -5.88
N ARG A 78 1.81 24.31 -6.76
CA ARG A 78 0.44 24.75 -7.07
C ARG A 78 -0.44 23.64 -7.61
N ILE A 79 0.12 22.68 -8.35
CA ILE A 79 -0.64 21.55 -8.88
C ILE A 79 -1.18 20.72 -7.73
N MET A 80 -0.33 20.37 -6.76
CA MET A 80 -0.72 19.56 -5.61
C MET A 80 -1.65 20.30 -4.65
N SER A 81 -1.51 21.62 -4.49
CA SER A 81 -2.44 22.40 -3.68
C SER A 81 -3.84 22.42 -4.29
N LEU A 82 -3.96 22.58 -5.61
CA LEU A 82 -5.26 22.55 -6.30
C LEU A 82 -5.94 21.18 -6.18
N VAL A 83 -5.18 20.10 -6.36
CA VAL A 83 -5.67 18.74 -6.14
C VAL A 83 -6.17 18.58 -4.70
N SER A 84 -5.44 19.08 -3.71
CA SER A 84 -5.83 18.97 -2.29
C SER A 84 -7.10 19.75 -1.96
N VAL A 85 -7.27 20.95 -2.54
CA VAL A 85 -8.51 21.74 -2.40
C VAL A 85 -9.69 21.00 -3.02
N ALA A 86 -9.52 20.46 -4.23
CA ALA A 86 -10.55 19.67 -4.90
C ALA A 86 -10.91 18.40 -4.10
N GLU A 87 -9.91 17.67 -3.60
CA GLU A 87 -10.11 16.49 -2.72
C GLU A 87 -10.91 16.86 -1.48
N THR A 88 -10.59 17.98 -0.83
CA THR A 88 -11.30 18.45 0.37
C THR A 88 -12.74 18.85 0.07
N GLY A 89 -12.99 19.50 -1.07
CA GLY A 89 -14.34 19.80 -1.54
C GLY A 89 -15.17 18.55 -1.77
N ILE A 90 -14.61 17.57 -2.51
CA ILE A 90 -15.26 16.27 -2.76
C ILE A 90 -15.52 15.54 -1.44
N LEU A 91 -14.55 15.50 -0.54
CA LEU A 91 -14.70 14.89 0.78
C LEU A 91 -15.84 15.53 1.57
N THR A 92 -15.94 16.86 1.57
CA THR A 92 -16.99 17.59 2.30
C THR A 92 -18.37 17.25 1.75
N ILE A 93 -18.53 17.22 0.42
CA ILE A 93 -19.78 16.86 -0.25
C ILE A 93 -20.17 15.41 0.07
N LEU A 94 -19.22 14.48 -0.06
CA LEU A 94 -19.46 13.07 0.24
C LEU A 94 -19.78 12.85 1.72
N LEU A 95 -19.12 13.56 2.62
CA LEU A 95 -19.36 13.46 4.05
C LEU A 95 -20.76 13.96 4.40
N LEU A 96 -21.19 15.08 3.84
CA LEU A 96 -22.58 15.55 4.00
C LEU A 96 -23.56 14.50 3.49
N TYR A 97 -23.36 13.99 2.26
CA TYR A 97 -24.23 12.98 1.68
C TYR A 97 -24.32 11.70 2.53
N PHE A 98 -23.18 11.12 2.92
CA PHE A 98 -23.15 9.90 3.72
C PHE A 98 -23.64 10.12 5.15
N ALA A 99 -23.44 11.30 5.73
CA ALA A 99 -23.92 11.61 7.09
C ALA A 99 -25.44 11.86 7.13
N THR A 100 -26.02 12.52 6.13
CA THR A 100 -27.45 12.91 6.16
C THR A 100 -28.36 11.90 5.48
N SER A 101 -27.92 11.30 4.37
CA SER A 101 -28.80 10.50 3.50
C SER A 101 -28.63 9.00 3.70
N THR A 102 -27.56 8.55 4.35
CA THR A 102 -27.31 7.14 4.60
C THR A 102 -27.13 6.90 6.09
N ASN A 103 -27.88 5.97 6.68
CA ASN A 103 -27.75 5.60 8.10
C ASN A 103 -26.44 4.81 8.40
N LEU A 104 -25.34 5.14 7.72
CA LEU A 104 -24.05 4.46 7.80
C LEU A 104 -23.17 4.99 8.93
N GLY A 105 -23.53 6.12 9.55
CA GLY A 105 -22.80 6.73 10.66
C GLY A 105 -21.30 6.88 10.37
N ILE A 106 -20.45 6.42 11.30
CA ILE A 106 -18.99 6.50 11.18
C ILE A 106 -18.42 5.69 9.99
N VAL A 107 -19.10 4.63 9.55
CA VAL A 107 -18.71 3.88 8.35
C VAL A 107 -18.89 4.75 7.11
N GLY A 108 -19.99 5.51 7.04
CA GLY A 108 -20.24 6.49 5.97
C GLY A 108 -19.13 7.55 5.89
N ALA A 109 -18.69 8.08 7.03
CA ALA A 109 -17.58 9.03 7.08
C ALA A 109 -16.26 8.41 6.55
N SER A 110 -15.98 7.14 6.87
CA SER A 110 -14.80 6.46 6.33
C SER A 110 -14.87 6.24 4.81
N LEU A 111 -16.06 5.95 4.28
CA LEU A 111 -16.29 5.81 2.84
C LEU A 111 -16.10 7.14 2.11
N ALA A 112 -16.55 8.27 2.69
CA ALA A 112 -16.30 9.60 2.14
C ALA A 112 -14.79 9.85 1.93
N VAL A 113 -13.96 9.48 2.91
CA VAL A 113 -12.51 9.58 2.82
C VAL A 113 -11.97 8.70 1.69
N LEU A 114 -12.33 7.42 1.65
CA LEU A 114 -11.88 6.50 0.61
C LEU A 114 -12.25 7.00 -0.79
N PHE A 115 -13.51 7.36 -1.01
CA PHE A 115 -14.01 7.81 -2.30
C PHE A 115 -13.48 9.18 -2.72
N SER A 116 -13.16 10.07 -1.79
CA SER A 116 -12.51 11.35 -2.12
C SER A 116 -11.09 11.15 -2.67
N TYR A 117 -10.32 10.23 -2.09
CA TYR A 117 -8.94 9.98 -2.51
C TYR A 117 -8.82 9.06 -3.72
N THR A 118 -9.73 8.11 -3.90
CA THR A 118 -9.60 7.10 -4.97
C THR A 118 -9.42 7.70 -6.37
N PRO A 119 -10.32 8.57 -6.88
CA PRO A 119 -10.20 9.09 -8.25
C PRO A 119 -9.00 10.03 -8.40
N THR A 120 -8.73 10.86 -7.39
CA THR A 120 -7.65 11.84 -7.45
C THR A 120 -6.28 11.18 -7.40
N ARG A 121 -6.10 10.18 -6.52
CA ARG A 121 -4.81 9.50 -6.33
C ARG A 121 -4.53 8.44 -7.40
N LEU A 122 -5.55 7.75 -7.92
CA LEU A 122 -5.34 6.71 -8.93
C LEU A 122 -5.35 7.24 -10.36
N ILE A 123 -6.06 8.33 -10.64
CA ILE A 123 -6.26 8.83 -12.00
C ILE A 123 -5.64 10.21 -12.16
N VAL A 124 -6.10 11.20 -11.40
CA VAL A 124 -5.72 12.60 -11.61
C VAL A 124 -4.23 12.83 -11.39
N ILE A 125 -3.66 12.41 -10.26
CA ILE A 125 -2.24 12.62 -9.96
C ILE A 125 -1.34 11.90 -10.98
N PRO A 126 -1.51 10.59 -11.26
CA PRO A 126 -0.72 9.89 -12.27
C PRO A 126 -0.83 10.52 -13.66
N PHE A 127 -2.01 10.99 -14.04
CA PHE A 127 -2.23 11.71 -15.30
C PHE A 127 -1.45 13.04 -15.36
N LEU A 128 -1.50 13.83 -14.28
CA LEU A 128 -0.79 15.10 -14.21
C LEU A 128 0.73 14.91 -14.28
N ILE A 129 1.29 13.95 -13.54
CA ILE A 129 2.74 13.71 -13.59
C ILE A 129 3.17 13.10 -14.94
N SER A 130 2.33 12.28 -15.57
CA SER A 130 2.53 11.75 -16.92
C SER A 130 2.69 12.88 -17.93
N ARG A 131 1.81 13.88 -17.89
CA ARG A 131 1.89 15.06 -18.74
C ARG A 131 3.16 15.87 -18.48
N GLU A 132 3.54 16.05 -17.22
CA GLU A 132 4.70 16.84 -16.84
C GLU A 132 6.05 16.20 -17.20
N LEU A 133 6.13 14.87 -17.12
CA LEU A 133 7.34 14.13 -17.48
C LEU A 133 7.35 13.66 -18.94
N SER A 134 6.28 13.94 -19.71
CA SER A 134 6.09 13.44 -21.08
C SER A 134 6.22 11.92 -21.18
N LEU A 135 5.68 11.20 -20.18
CA LEU A 135 5.66 9.74 -20.13
C LEU A 135 4.25 9.24 -20.43
N PRO A 136 4.10 8.07 -21.07
CA PRO A 136 2.78 7.47 -21.22
C PRO A 136 2.22 7.08 -19.85
N PHE A 137 0.94 7.36 -19.62
CA PHE A 137 0.23 7.06 -18.37
C PHE A 137 0.40 5.60 -17.92
N ASN A 138 0.42 4.67 -18.88
CA ASN A 138 0.56 3.25 -18.62
C ASN A 138 1.89 2.89 -17.96
N ASP A 139 2.97 3.62 -18.24
CA ASP A 139 4.28 3.35 -17.63
C ASP A 139 4.29 3.74 -16.14
N ILE A 140 3.39 4.64 -15.72
CA ILE A 140 3.24 5.05 -14.33
C ILE A 140 2.46 4.01 -13.52
N ILE A 141 1.38 3.48 -14.09
CA ILE A 141 0.46 2.55 -13.41
C ILE A 141 0.91 1.10 -13.48
N LYS A 142 1.52 0.67 -14.60
CA LYS A 142 1.94 -0.74 -14.80
C LYS A 142 2.81 -1.29 -13.66
N PRO A 143 3.76 -0.54 -13.07
CA PRO A 143 4.54 -1.00 -11.92
C PRO A 143 3.71 -1.30 -10.66
N TRP A 144 2.48 -0.77 -10.57
CA TRP A 144 1.62 -0.95 -9.40
C TRP A 144 0.90 -2.31 -9.41
N LEU A 145 0.65 -2.86 -10.59
CA LEU A 145 -0.15 -4.08 -10.77
C LEU A 145 0.50 -5.30 -10.09
N ARG A 146 1.80 -5.49 -10.26
CA ARG A 146 2.50 -6.67 -9.74
C ARG A 146 2.50 -6.72 -8.19
N PRO A 147 2.82 -5.64 -7.46
CA PRO A 147 2.65 -5.59 -6.01
C PRO A 147 1.21 -5.83 -5.55
N LEU A 148 0.21 -5.27 -6.24
CA LEU A 148 -1.20 -5.46 -5.91
C LEU A 148 -1.60 -6.94 -6.03
N LEU A 149 -1.26 -7.59 -7.13
CA LEU A 149 -1.55 -9.02 -7.36
C LEU A 149 -0.90 -9.91 -6.31
N LEU A 150 0.40 -9.72 -6.04
CA LEU A 150 1.11 -10.53 -5.05
C LEU A 150 0.60 -10.31 -3.62
N SER A 151 0.21 -9.09 -3.27
CA SER A 151 -0.35 -8.80 -1.95
C SER A 151 -1.75 -9.40 -1.79
N PHE A 152 -2.56 -9.39 -2.86
CA PHE A 152 -3.85 -10.07 -2.88
C PHE A 152 -3.70 -11.59 -2.72
N MET A 153 -2.72 -12.20 -3.40
CA MET A 153 -2.40 -13.62 -3.23
C MET A 153 -1.96 -13.92 -1.79
N GLY A 154 -1.07 -13.10 -1.22
CA GLY A 154 -0.62 -13.26 0.16
C GLY A 154 -1.76 -13.17 1.17
N TRP A 155 -2.66 -12.19 1.00
CA TRP A 155 -3.86 -12.06 1.81
C TRP A 155 -4.77 -13.31 1.70
N ALA A 156 -5.03 -13.81 0.48
CA ALA A 156 -5.88 -14.98 0.27
C ALA A 156 -5.29 -16.27 0.88
N MET A 157 -3.96 -16.45 0.77
CA MET A 157 -3.26 -17.58 1.39
C MET A 157 -3.31 -17.50 2.93
N LEU A 158 -3.16 -16.30 3.50
CA LEU A 158 -3.18 -16.14 4.95
C LEU A 158 -4.57 -16.21 5.55
N SER A 159 -5.58 -15.68 4.87
CA SER A 159 -6.96 -15.79 5.33
C SER A 159 -7.40 -17.25 5.39
N SER A 160 -7.06 -18.05 4.38
CA SER A 160 -7.33 -19.50 4.38
C SER A 160 -6.53 -20.24 5.45
N ALA A 161 -5.24 -19.95 5.61
CA ALA A 161 -4.43 -20.55 6.69
C ALA A 161 -4.96 -20.21 8.09
N TYR A 162 -5.37 -18.95 8.31
CA TYR A 162 -5.91 -18.49 9.58
C TYR A 162 -7.23 -19.18 9.93
N THR A 163 -8.11 -19.40 8.94
CA THR A 163 -9.38 -20.12 9.18
C THR A 163 -9.16 -21.56 9.64
N VAL A 164 -8.13 -22.23 9.12
CA VAL A 164 -7.78 -23.60 9.53
C VAL A 164 -7.12 -23.60 10.91
N MET A 165 -6.20 -22.68 11.18
CA MET A 165 -5.47 -22.63 12.47
C MET A 165 -6.36 -22.29 13.67
N ILE A 166 -7.39 -21.45 13.50
CA ILE A 166 -8.34 -21.14 14.59
C ILE A 166 -9.12 -22.37 15.06
N GLN A 167 -9.39 -23.32 14.17
CA GLN A 167 -10.16 -24.52 14.52
C GLN A 167 -9.34 -25.50 15.37
N GLU A 168 -8.01 -25.50 15.21
CA GLU A 168 -7.11 -26.50 15.79
C GLU A 168 -6.27 -25.95 16.97
N VAL A 169 -6.04 -24.63 17.05
CA VAL A 169 -5.05 -24.02 17.97
C VAL A 169 -5.68 -22.90 18.80
N GLN A 170 -5.21 -22.72 20.04
CA GLN A 170 -5.58 -21.58 20.89
C GLN A 170 -5.39 -20.24 20.14
N SER A 171 -6.35 -19.32 20.31
CA SER A 171 -6.49 -18.10 19.51
C SER A 171 -5.26 -17.18 19.52
N ALA A 172 -4.54 -17.08 20.63
CA ALA A 172 -3.35 -16.23 20.74
C ALA A 172 -2.13 -16.81 20.00
N LEU A 173 -1.91 -18.12 20.07
CA LEU A 173 -0.79 -18.77 19.39
C LEU A 173 -1.01 -18.77 17.87
N ALA A 174 -2.24 -18.99 17.42
CA ALA A 174 -2.62 -18.86 16.01
C ALA A 174 -2.33 -17.46 15.46
N PHE A 175 -2.64 -16.40 16.22
CA PHE A 175 -2.32 -15.03 15.83
C PHE A 175 -0.81 -14.80 15.64
N ILE A 176 0.01 -15.24 16.60
CA ILE A 176 1.47 -15.09 16.52
C ILE A 176 2.03 -15.86 15.31
N LEU A 177 1.58 -17.08 15.08
CA LEU A 177 2.01 -17.87 13.91
C LEU A 177 1.65 -17.19 12.60
N CYS A 178 0.45 -16.63 12.48
CA CYS A 178 0.06 -15.90 11.27
C CYS A 178 0.86 -14.61 11.05
N VAL A 179 1.22 -13.88 12.11
CA VAL A 179 2.13 -12.72 12.03
C VAL A 179 3.50 -13.16 11.51
N VAL A 180 4.04 -14.26 12.03
CA VAL A 180 5.35 -14.80 11.60
C VAL A 180 5.29 -15.26 10.15
N LEU A 181 4.28 -16.05 9.77
CA LEU A 181 4.08 -16.52 8.39
C LEU A 181 3.91 -15.37 7.42
N TYR A 182 3.15 -14.33 7.80
CA TYR A 182 3.00 -13.15 6.97
C TYR A 182 4.32 -12.42 6.77
N THR A 183 5.08 -12.22 7.84
CA THR A 183 6.39 -11.55 7.78
C THR A 183 7.34 -12.31 6.87
N ILE A 184 7.40 -13.64 6.99
CA ILE A 184 8.22 -14.50 6.12
C ILE A 184 7.76 -14.38 4.66
N PHE A 185 6.45 -14.46 4.40
CA PHE A 185 5.90 -14.31 3.06
C PHE A 185 6.25 -12.95 2.43
N SER A 186 6.11 -11.86 3.19
CA SER A 186 6.46 -10.51 2.74
C SER A 186 7.95 -10.42 2.40
N LEU A 187 8.84 -10.90 3.27
CA LEU A 187 10.29 -10.88 3.06
C LEU A 187 10.71 -11.71 1.83
N ILE A 188 10.06 -12.87 1.62
CA ILE A 188 10.32 -13.72 0.44
C ILE A 188 9.84 -13.03 -0.84
N SER A 189 8.70 -12.34 -0.78
CA SER A 189 8.05 -11.74 -1.96
C SER A 189 8.75 -10.48 -2.47
N VAL A 190 9.39 -9.69 -1.60
CA VAL A 190 10.04 -8.40 -1.95
C VAL A 190 11.05 -8.51 -3.11
N PRO A 191 12.02 -9.44 -3.13
CA PRO A 191 12.94 -9.58 -4.25
C PRO A 191 12.23 -9.84 -5.59
N PHE A 192 11.15 -10.60 -5.60
CA PHE A 192 10.41 -10.90 -6.83
C PHE A 192 9.68 -9.67 -7.36
N LEU A 193 9.37 -8.71 -6.50
CA LEU A 193 8.70 -7.47 -6.90
C LEU A 193 9.65 -6.47 -7.57
N VAL A 194 10.95 -6.54 -7.29
CA VAL A 194 11.96 -5.61 -7.81
C VAL A 194 12.75 -6.22 -8.96
N GLY A 195 12.67 -5.59 -10.14
CA GLY A 195 13.34 -6.05 -11.36
C GLY A 195 14.86 -5.81 -11.35
N GLN A 196 15.60 -6.50 -12.23
CA GLN A 196 17.07 -6.45 -12.24
C GLN A 196 17.63 -5.02 -12.42
N GLN A 197 17.04 -4.24 -13.35
CA GLN A 197 17.45 -2.85 -13.57
C GLN A 197 17.18 -1.95 -12.36
N GLU A 198 16.06 -2.18 -11.67
CA GLU A 198 15.70 -1.43 -10.46
C GLU A 198 16.65 -1.77 -9.31
N ARG A 199 17.11 -3.03 -9.20
CA ARG A 199 18.10 -3.44 -8.20
C ARG A 199 19.42 -2.70 -8.38
N THR A 200 19.93 -2.60 -9.61
CA THR A 200 21.15 -1.82 -9.89
C THR A 200 20.99 -0.35 -9.49
N LEU A 201 19.81 0.23 -9.72
CA LEU A 201 19.52 1.60 -9.28
C LEU A 201 19.43 1.70 -7.75
N LEU A 202 18.82 0.73 -7.07
CA LEU A 202 18.76 0.69 -5.60
C LEU A 202 20.15 0.57 -4.96
N GLU A 203 21.09 -0.14 -5.58
CA GLU A 203 22.48 -0.26 -5.08
C GLU A 203 23.18 1.10 -5.01
N THR A 204 22.76 2.07 -5.81
CA THR A 204 23.31 3.45 -5.77
C THR A 204 22.69 4.32 -4.67
N ILE A 205 21.53 3.94 -4.12
CA ILE A 205 20.72 4.75 -3.20
C ILE A 205 20.73 4.15 -1.79
N VAL A 206 20.62 2.83 -1.69
CA VAL A 206 20.40 2.11 -0.44
C VAL A 206 21.74 1.59 0.11
N PRO A 207 22.03 1.75 1.41
CA PRO A 207 23.23 1.18 2.02
C PRO A 207 23.34 -0.33 1.76
N LYS A 208 24.55 -0.82 1.44
CA LYS A 208 24.81 -2.24 1.10
C LYS A 208 24.24 -3.25 2.10
N LYS A 209 24.17 -2.91 3.40
CA LYS A 209 23.59 -3.77 4.44
C LYS A 209 22.12 -4.12 4.21
N TYR A 210 21.33 -3.21 3.62
CA TYR A 210 19.90 -3.44 3.35
C TYR A 210 19.65 -4.05 1.97
N MET A 211 20.67 -4.09 1.09
CA MET A 211 20.54 -4.72 -0.24
C MET A 211 20.28 -6.23 -0.16
N LEU A 212 20.60 -6.88 0.96
CA LEU A 212 20.30 -8.28 1.21
C LEU A 212 18.79 -8.59 1.06
N LEU A 213 17.91 -7.65 1.43
CA LEU A 213 16.45 -7.80 1.29
C LEU A 213 16.01 -7.96 -0.17
N PHE A 214 16.78 -7.41 -1.12
CA PHE A 214 16.46 -7.44 -2.54
C PHE A 214 17.26 -8.49 -3.33
N ASN A 215 18.40 -8.92 -2.80
CA ASN A 215 19.38 -9.75 -3.52
C ASN A 215 19.54 -11.18 -2.95
N TRP A 216 18.88 -11.57 -1.86
CA TRP A 216 19.07 -12.91 -1.30
C TRP A 216 18.83 -14.09 -2.27
N PRO A 217 17.90 -14.03 -3.27
CA PRO A 217 17.75 -15.14 -4.20
C PRO A 217 18.98 -15.35 -5.10
N SER A 218 19.73 -14.29 -5.43
CA SER A 218 20.95 -14.41 -6.23
C SER A 218 22.15 -14.90 -5.41
N LEU A 219 22.10 -14.78 -4.08
CA LEU A 219 23.10 -15.40 -3.20
C LEU A 219 22.96 -16.92 -3.18
N LEU A 220 21.74 -17.44 -3.31
CA LEU A 220 21.47 -18.89 -3.40
C LEU A 220 21.85 -19.47 -4.78
N SER A 221 21.79 -18.67 -5.85
CA SER A 221 22.13 -19.12 -7.20
C SER A 221 23.62 -18.99 -7.56
N ARG A 222 24.45 -18.37 -6.72
CA ARG A 222 25.91 -18.44 -6.81
C ARG A 222 26.37 -19.87 -6.49
N ARG A 223 26.22 -20.78 -7.47
CA ARG A 223 26.94 -22.05 -7.48
C ARG A 223 28.43 -21.73 -7.32
N ARG A 224 29.07 -22.38 -6.36
CA ARG A 224 30.53 -22.34 -6.20
C ARG A 224 31.15 -22.69 -7.56
N PRO A 225 32.13 -21.93 -8.06
CA PRO A 225 32.96 -22.43 -9.15
C PRO A 225 33.57 -23.75 -8.66
N ALA A 226 33.31 -24.81 -9.43
CA ALA A 226 33.99 -26.09 -9.27
C ALA A 226 35.43 -25.97 -9.77
#